data_AF-A0A933K1H0-F1
#
_entry.id   AF-A0A933K1H0-F1
#
_cell.length_a   1.000
_cell.length_b   1.000
_cell.length_c   1.000
_cell.angle_alpha   90.00
_cell.angle_beta   90.00
_cell.angle_gamma   90.00
#
_symmetry.space_group_name_H-M   'P 1'
#
loop_
_entity.id
_entity.type
_entity.pdbx_description
1 polymer ?
#
loop_
_entity_poly.entity_id
_entity_poly.type
_entity_poly.pdbx_seq_one_letter_code
_entity_poly.pdbx_strand_id
1 'polypeptide(L)'
;MDMTRQAAALLLVMLSILGSAGPIQATDADRIQEIQRRIEQQPTVRDLYKLGALFFFDHRYADAVVSWKRLLKEFKGTLTSTSKFKVVKAMTLAYEGAGDCDKAYGFAKWLMRQQPGDDKIQRLADRIRRKCSNSAGDSASKPTTGPVSLSRTRASPSPTVAPRPDLAVAKAKFREGEMAYQQGRVLVDQCSTDSDEAFSRAIGALEVAKRGEYDLARTLYLLGSARLNRDPDKPDELTRARDDLEKSLALDNDERTLFDLAQVYGFLGEKEKEVDHYERALALNPKWAECHFKAALAYDKMDTPGAAAKTFAHAKAAIAEKPEYKKRFQEVLKNSRVAQRIADEVIAIVRRSEDDQLSDKEIEDAAQRLQNLIGPTGGDKGGLSKERLNRLISSQEGRKLLDGVKSDKVKSALQDPKKREQMERVYEKIKGSSPSPR
;
A
#
# COMPACT_ATOMS: atom_id res chain seq x y z
N MET A 1 8.86 -17.65 3.41
CA MET A 1 9.07 -16.93 4.68
C MET A 1 10.23 -15.97 4.53
N ASP A 2 9.93 -14.70 4.73
CA ASP A 2 10.73 -13.59 4.21
C ASP A 2 12.03 -13.38 5.00
N MET A 3 13.11 -13.45 4.25
CA MET A 3 14.49 -13.36 4.66
C MET A 3 14.83 -11.91 5.14
N THR A 4 13.99 -10.91 4.86
CA THR A 4 14.03 -9.54 5.42
C THR A 4 13.49 -9.47 6.86
N ARG A 5 12.48 -10.28 7.23
CA ARG A 5 11.97 -10.36 8.61
C ARG A 5 12.96 -11.03 9.56
N GLN A 6 13.73 -12.01 9.09
CA GLN A 6 14.82 -12.62 9.90
C GLN A 6 16.00 -11.66 10.12
N ALA A 7 16.29 -10.75 9.18
CA ALA A 7 17.37 -9.76 9.35
C ALA A 7 16.97 -8.61 10.29
N ALA A 8 15.71 -8.18 10.25
CA ALA A 8 15.15 -7.20 11.18
C ALA A 8 14.97 -7.76 12.60
N ALA A 9 14.58 -9.04 12.73
CA ALA A 9 14.50 -9.73 14.02
C ALA A 9 15.89 -9.94 14.65
N LEU A 10 16.92 -10.25 13.86
CA LEU A 10 18.32 -10.32 14.33
C LEU A 10 18.89 -8.95 14.72
N LEU A 11 18.41 -7.85 14.14
CA LEU A 11 18.83 -6.49 14.51
C LEU A 11 18.14 -6.01 15.79
N LEU A 12 16.85 -6.32 15.97
CA LEU A 12 16.08 -5.98 17.17
C LEU A 12 16.56 -6.75 18.42
N VAL A 13 16.94 -8.02 18.27
CA VAL A 13 17.54 -8.83 19.35
C VAL A 13 18.98 -8.38 19.70
N MET A 14 19.70 -7.74 18.77
CA MET A 14 21.03 -7.18 19.01
C MET A 14 20.99 -5.76 19.62
N LEU A 15 19.91 -5.02 19.38
CA LEU A 15 19.69 -3.68 19.96
C LEU A 15 19.14 -3.72 21.39
N SER A 16 18.57 -4.85 21.83
CA SER A 16 18.14 -5.06 23.23
C SER A 16 19.27 -5.42 24.20
N ILE A 17 20.50 -5.65 23.72
CA ILE A 17 21.65 -6.06 24.56
C ILE A 17 22.59 -4.88 24.91
N LEU A 18 22.45 -3.71 24.29
CA LEU A 18 23.34 -2.57 24.53
C LEU A 18 22.56 -1.37 25.06
N GLY A 19 22.53 -1.29 26.39
CA GLY A 19 21.87 -0.24 27.11
C GLY A 19 22.49 1.15 26.96
N SER A 20 21.69 2.10 27.44
CA SER A 20 21.97 3.48 27.82
C SER A 20 21.66 4.60 26.80
N ALA A 21 20.71 5.42 27.28
CA ALA A 21 20.63 6.88 27.23
C ALA A 21 20.01 7.57 25.99
N GLY A 22 18.85 8.19 26.25
CA GLY A 22 18.60 9.59 25.88
C GLY A 22 17.54 9.85 24.81
N PRO A 23 16.50 10.67 25.10
CA PRO A 23 15.45 11.00 24.13
C PRO A 23 15.75 12.28 23.34
N ILE A 24 14.95 12.48 22.28
CA ILE A 24 14.66 13.71 21.49
C ILE A 24 15.33 13.83 20.11
N GLN A 25 14.48 13.66 19.09
CA GLN A 25 14.35 14.43 17.84
C GLN A 25 15.64 15.03 17.23
N ALA A 26 16.43 14.21 16.54
CA ALA A 26 17.40 14.71 15.56
C ALA A 26 16.98 14.22 14.17
N THR A 27 17.02 15.11 13.18
CA THR A 27 16.84 14.71 11.77
C THR A 27 18.00 13.82 11.34
N ASP A 28 17.83 13.05 10.26
CA ASP A 28 18.92 12.18 9.78
C ASP A 28 20.15 13.00 9.32
N ALA A 29 19.96 14.28 8.94
CA ALA A 29 21.03 15.22 8.61
C ALA A 29 21.90 15.60 9.83
N ASP A 30 21.29 15.89 10.97
CA ASP A 30 22.02 16.25 12.21
C ASP A 30 22.86 15.07 12.71
N ARG A 31 22.33 13.86 12.56
CA ARG A 31 23.03 12.61 12.93
C ARG A 31 24.23 12.34 12.04
N ILE A 32 24.12 12.62 10.75
CA ILE A 32 25.22 12.49 9.79
C ILE A 32 26.37 13.43 10.19
N GLN A 33 26.08 14.70 10.48
CA GLN A 33 27.10 15.68 10.87
C GLN A 33 27.82 15.30 12.16
N GLU A 34 27.09 14.89 13.20
CA GLU A 34 27.70 14.49 14.47
C GLU A 34 28.59 13.24 14.33
N ILE A 35 28.18 12.27 13.50
CA ILE A 35 29.01 11.08 13.22
C ILE A 35 30.26 11.45 12.42
N GLN A 36 30.17 12.36 11.44
CA GLN A 36 31.31 12.84 10.68
C GLN A 36 32.36 13.50 11.59
N ARG A 37 31.94 14.39 12.50
CA ARG A 37 32.84 15.04 13.47
C ARG A 37 33.58 14.04 14.36
N ARG A 38 32.90 12.97 14.81
CA ARG A 38 33.54 11.91 15.62
C ARG A 38 34.55 11.10 14.80
N ILE A 39 34.27 10.84 13.51
CA ILE A 39 35.18 10.14 12.60
C ILE A 39 36.44 10.98 12.32
N GLU A 40 36.32 12.30 12.23
CA GLU A 40 37.45 13.22 12.07
C GLU A 40 38.40 13.19 13.27
N GLN A 41 37.86 13.06 14.48
CA GLN A 41 38.65 12.95 15.71
C GLN A 41 39.29 11.56 15.85
N GLN A 42 38.47 10.51 15.78
CA GLN A 42 38.94 9.14 15.87
C GLN A 42 37.98 8.21 15.11
N PRO A 43 38.37 7.69 13.93
CA PRO A 43 37.50 6.79 13.19
C PRO A 43 37.33 5.48 13.97
N THR A 44 36.07 5.01 14.08
CA THR A 44 35.76 3.70 14.62
C THR A 44 34.97 2.87 13.60
N VAL A 45 35.07 1.54 13.71
CA VAL A 45 34.25 0.61 12.89
C VAL A 45 32.76 0.92 13.01
N ARG A 46 32.31 1.24 14.24
CA ARG A 46 30.90 1.52 14.52
C ARG A 46 30.44 2.80 13.83
N ASP A 47 31.22 3.85 13.90
CA ASP A 47 30.84 5.15 13.35
C ASP A 47 30.87 5.16 11.83
N LEU A 48 31.90 4.57 11.20
CA LEU A 48 31.95 4.44 9.74
C LEU A 48 30.82 3.54 9.19
N TYR A 49 30.43 2.50 9.93
CA TYR A 49 29.30 1.65 9.55
C TYR A 49 27.97 2.41 9.63
N LYS A 50 27.74 3.11 10.75
CA LYS A 50 26.54 3.92 10.98
C LYS A 50 26.42 5.07 9.97
N LEU A 51 27.52 5.75 9.67
CA LEU A 51 27.55 6.83 8.69
C LEU A 51 27.12 6.34 7.31
N GLY A 52 27.69 5.21 6.86
CA GLY A 52 27.31 4.63 5.58
C GLY A 52 25.84 4.19 5.54
N ALA A 53 25.31 3.69 6.66
CA ALA A 53 23.89 3.31 6.76
C ALA A 53 22.96 4.53 6.70
N LEU A 54 23.30 5.63 7.37
CA LEU A 54 22.51 6.86 7.32
C LEU A 54 22.49 7.45 5.90
N PHE A 55 23.63 7.52 5.23
CA PHE A 55 23.68 7.95 3.82
C PHE A 55 22.85 7.04 2.92
N PHE A 56 22.85 5.73 3.17
CA PHE A 56 22.05 4.79 2.39
C PHE A 56 20.54 5.02 2.56
N PHE A 57 20.07 5.26 3.80
CA PHE A 57 18.65 5.54 4.06
C PHE A 57 18.21 6.93 3.57
N ASP A 58 19.14 7.87 3.48
CA ASP A 58 18.94 9.20 2.88
C ASP A 58 19.08 9.20 1.34
N HIS A 59 19.15 8.01 0.71
CA HIS A 59 19.34 7.82 -0.73
C HIS A 59 20.65 8.40 -1.32
N ARG A 60 21.62 8.75 -0.47
CA ARG A 60 22.97 9.21 -0.84
C ARG A 60 23.92 8.03 -1.01
N TYR A 61 23.64 7.20 -2.00
CA TYR A 61 24.30 5.90 -2.16
C TYR A 61 25.81 5.96 -2.42
N ALA A 62 26.29 6.98 -3.14
CA ALA A 62 27.72 7.18 -3.38
C ALA A 62 28.49 7.45 -2.07
N ASP A 63 27.94 8.29 -1.19
CA ASP A 63 28.52 8.63 0.11
C ASP A 63 28.53 7.43 1.07
N ALA A 64 27.47 6.60 0.99
CA ALA A 64 27.39 5.34 1.73
C ALA A 64 28.53 4.38 1.35
N VAL A 65 28.78 4.22 0.05
CA VAL A 65 29.86 3.40 -0.49
C VAL A 65 31.24 3.91 -0.04
N VAL A 66 31.47 5.22 -0.08
CA VAL A 66 32.74 5.83 0.37
C VAL A 66 33.01 5.49 1.84
N SER A 67 32.00 5.63 2.69
CA SER A 67 32.09 5.35 4.12
C SER A 67 32.44 3.89 4.41
N TRP A 68 31.79 2.95 3.73
CA TRP A 68 32.05 1.52 3.91
C TRP A 68 33.34 1.03 3.24
N LYS A 69 33.78 1.65 2.14
CA LYS A 69 35.12 1.42 1.58
C LYS A 69 36.21 1.83 2.55
N ARG A 70 36.07 3.01 3.18
CA ARG A 70 37.00 3.50 4.19
C ARG A 70 37.07 2.54 5.37
N LEU A 71 35.92 2.06 5.85
CA LEU A 71 35.83 1.03 6.89
C LEU A 71 36.61 -0.24 6.52
N LEU A 72 36.40 -0.78 5.32
CA LEU A 72 37.08 -2.00 4.87
C LEU A 72 38.57 -1.79 4.63
N LYS A 73 39.01 -0.57 4.33
CA LYS A 73 40.43 -0.23 4.14
C LYS A 73 41.16 -0.11 5.48
N GLU A 74 40.61 0.66 6.41
CA GLU A 74 41.26 1.00 7.68
C GLU A 74 41.15 -0.12 8.72
N PHE A 75 40.05 -0.88 8.71
CA PHE A 75 39.74 -1.88 9.76
C PHE A 75 39.69 -3.32 9.23
N LYS A 76 40.27 -3.61 8.06
CA LYS A 76 40.23 -4.96 7.46
C LYS A 76 40.74 -6.05 8.41
N GLY A 77 41.80 -5.75 9.17
CA GLY A 77 42.44 -6.70 10.09
C GLY A 77 41.61 -7.00 11.34
N THR A 78 40.78 -6.06 11.79
CA THR A 78 40.00 -6.18 13.04
C THR A 78 38.58 -6.73 12.80
N LEU A 79 38.09 -6.69 11.56
CA LEU A 79 36.76 -7.19 11.22
C LEU A 79 36.71 -8.72 11.10
N THR A 80 35.73 -9.31 11.77
CA THR A 80 35.36 -10.72 11.58
C THR A 80 34.84 -10.98 10.16
N SER A 81 34.91 -12.24 9.71
CA SER A 81 34.40 -12.66 8.39
C SER A 81 32.92 -12.30 8.22
N THR A 82 32.10 -12.47 9.27
CA THR A 82 30.68 -12.10 9.30
C THR A 82 30.48 -10.60 9.15
N SER A 83 31.31 -9.77 9.80
CA SER A 83 31.21 -8.31 9.70
C SER A 83 31.63 -7.81 8.32
N LYS A 84 32.71 -8.35 7.74
CA LYS A 84 33.13 -8.08 6.36
C LYS A 84 32.01 -8.39 5.37
N PHE A 85 31.38 -9.54 5.55
CA PHE A 85 30.27 -9.98 4.72
C PHE A 85 29.06 -9.01 4.79
N LYS A 86 28.68 -8.57 5.99
CA LYS A 86 27.60 -7.56 6.17
C LYS A 86 27.92 -6.24 5.46
N VAL A 87 29.17 -5.78 5.54
CA VAL A 87 29.60 -4.53 4.88
C VAL A 87 29.58 -4.68 3.36
N VAL A 88 30.10 -5.79 2.82
CA VAL A 88 30.07 -6.05 1.37
C VAL A 88 28.64 -6.18 0.84
N LYS A 89 27.74 -6.80 1.60
CA LYS A 89 26.32 -6.85 1.26
C LYS A 89 25.66 -5.48 1.26
N ALA A 90 25.97 -4.62 2.23
CA ALA A 90 25.47 -3.25 2.27
C ALA A 90 26.00 -2.42 1.08
N MET A 91 27.30 -2.55 0.77
CA MET A 91 27.90 -1.90 -0.41
C MET A 91 27.29 -2.40 -1.73
N THR A 92 26.97 -3.68 -1.84
CA THR A 92 26.29 -4.26 -3.02
C THR A 92 24.96 -3.56 -3.28
N LEU A 93 24.18 -3.33 -2.22
CA LEU A 93 22.90 -2.62 -2.29
C LEU A 93 23.07 -1.13 -2.59
N ALA A 94 24.09 -0.47 -2.03
CA ALA A 94 24.36 0.93 -2.32
C ALA A 94 24.84 1.13 -3.76
N TYR A 95 25.68 0.24 -4.30
CA TYR A 95 26.05 0.29 -5.71
C TYR A 95 24.84 0.04 -6.64
N GLU A 96 23.95 -0.87 -6.26
CA GLU A 96 22.67 -1.06 -6.97
C GLU A 96 21.81 0.22 -6.94
N GLY A 97 21.69 0.88 -5.78
CA GLY A 97 20.95 2.13 -5.62
C GLY A 97 21.57 3.31 -6.36
N ALA A 98 22.90 3.36 -6.47
CA ALA A 98 23.64 4.37 -7.24
C ALA A 98 23.60 4.13 -8.76
N GLY A 99 23.02 3.02 -9.23
CA GLY A 99 23.00 2.64 -10.64
C GLY A 99 24.30 2.04 -11.18
N ASP A 100 25.33 1.85 -10.33
CA ASP A 100 26.62 1.25 -10.72
C ASP A 100 26.51 -0.29 -10.71
N CYS A 101 25.81 -0.76 -11.74
CA CYS A 101 25.37 -2.11 -11.97
C CYS A 101 26.55 -3.13 -12.02
N ASP A 102 27.65 -2.77 -12.68
CA ASP A 102 28.83 -3.64 -12.80
C ASP A 102 29.51 -3.89 -11.44
N LYS A 103 29.69 -2.84 -10.62
CA LYS A 103 30.27 -2.99 -9.29
C LYS A 103 29.32 -3.73 -8.35
N ALA A 104 28.02 -3.43 -8.40
CA ALA A 104 27.01 -4.14 -7.64
C ALA A 104 27.04 -5.65 -7.96
N TYR A 105 27.09 -6.02 -9.23
CA TYR A 105 27.11 -7.42 -9.64
C TYR A 105 28.43 -8.12 -9.28
N GLY A 106 29.55 -7.41 -9.39
CA GLY A 106 30.86 -7.91 -8.95
C GLY A 106 30.89 -8.30 -7.47
N PHE A 107 30.34 -7.44 -6.60
CA PHE A 107 30.22 -7.76 -5.17
C PHE A 107 29.18 -8.85 -4.88
N ALA A 108 28.07 -8.89 -5.61
CA ALA A 108 27.08 -9.96 -5.48
C ALA A 108 27.66 -11.34 -5.83
N LYS A 109 28.44 -11.45 -6.91
CA LYS A 109 29.16 -12.67 -7.31
C LYS A 109 30.19 -13.10 -6.26
N TRP A 110 30.87 -12.13 -5.64
CA TRP A 110 31.77 -12.43 -4.53
C TRP A 110 31.00 -13.01 -3.32
N LEU A 111 29.87 -12.41 -2.94
CA LEU A 111 29.03 -12.92 -1.85
C LEU A 111 28.53 -14.34 -2.11
N MET A 112 28.13 -14.66 -3.35
CA MET A 112 27.70 -16.01 -3.74
C MET A 112 28.81 -17.06 -3.58
N ARG A 113 30.07 -16.69 -3.85
CA ARG A 113 31.22 -17.60 -3.65
C ARG A 113 31.51 -17.86 -2.18
N GLN A 114 31.24 -16.89 -1.32
CA GLN A 114 31.45 -17.04 0.13
C GLN A 114 30.37 -17.87 0.81
N GLN A 115 29.14 -17.86 0.27
CA GLN A 115 28.00 -18.63 0.79
C GLN A 115 27.20 -19.26 -0.37
N PRO A 116 27.74 -20.32 -1.01
CA PRO A 116 27.05 -21.03 -2.08
C PRO A 116 25.76 -21.68 -1.55
N GLY A 117 24.62 -21.43 -2.22
CA GLY A 117 23.31 -21.94 -1.80
C GLY A 117 22.48 -21.00 -0.92
N ASP A 118 22.95 -19.79 -0.58
CA ASP A 118 22.08 -18.79 0.05
C ASP A 118 21.15 -18.15 -1.00
N ASP A 119 19.90 -18.62 -1.02
CA ASP A 119 18.83 -18.14 -1.89
C ASP A 119 18.60 -16.62 -1.81
N LYS A 120 18.93 -15.94 -0.70
CA LYS A 120 18.86 -14.46 -0.63
C LYS A 120 19.89 -13.82 -1.54
N ILE A 121 21.12 -14.33 -1.54
CA ILE A 121 22.24 -13.76 -2.28
C ILE A 121 22.09 -14.10 -3.75
N GLN A 122 21.63 -15.31 -4.06
CA GLN A 122 21.28 -15.71 -5.42
C GLN A 122 20.22 -14.76 -6.00
N ARG A 123 19.11 -14.54 -5.27
CA ARG A 123 18.07 -13.59 -5.67
C ARG A 123 18.58 -12.15 -5.78
N LEU A 124 19.49 -11.72 -4.89
CA LEU A 124 20.14 -10.40 -4.96
C LEU A 124 20.99 -10.26 -6.23
N ALA A 125 21.81 -11.25 -6.56
CA ALA A 125 22.65 -11.26 -7.74
C ALA A 125 21.81 -11.30 -9.03
N ASP A 126 20.75 -12.12 -9.07
CA ASP A 126 19.85 -12.22 -10.21
C ASP A 126 19.01 -10.96 -10.40
N ARG A 127 18.67 -10.24 -9.32
CA ARG A 127 18.05 -8.92 -9.38
C ARG A 127 18.99 -7.88 -9.98
N ILE A 128 20.23 -7.81 -9.49
CA ILE A 128 21.23 -6.85 -9.99
C ILE A 128 21.55 -7.15 -11.46
N ARG A 129 21.76 -8.42 -11.82
CA ARG A 129 22.06 -8.86 -13.20
C ARG A 129 21.00 -8.43 -14.20
N ARG A 130 19.71 -8.56 -13.84
CA ARG A 130 18.59 -8.14 -14.67
C ARG A 130 18.55 -6.61 -14.90
N LYS A 131 18.90 -5.83 -13.88
CA LYS A 131 19.06 -4.37 -14.02
C LYS A 131 20.23 -4.00 -14.95
N CYS A 132 21.35 -4.74 -14.87
CA CYS A 132 22.54 -4.52 -15.72
C CYS A 132 22.26 -4.83 -17.20
N SER A 133 21.50 -5.90 -17.49
CA SER A 133 21.20 -6.30 -18.88
C SER A 133 20.28 -5.30 -19.60
N ASN A 134 19.47 -4.56 -18.86
CA ASN A 134 18.60 -3.52 -19.42
C ASN A 134 19.35 -2.19 -19.67
N SER A 135 20.51 -1.97 -19.03
CA SER A 135 21.37 -0.80 -19.28
C SER A 135 22.49 -1.05 -20.29
N ALA A 136 22.77 -2.31 -20.64
CA ALA A 136 23.80 -2.72 -21.60
C ALA A 136 23.27 -2.96 -23.03
N GLY A 137 22.01 -2.60 -23.29
CA GLY A 137 21.37 -2.67 -24.61
C GLY A 137 21.82 -1.56 -25.57
N ASP A 138 23.13 -1.35 -25.69
CA ASP A 138 23.77 -0.59 -26.76
C ASP A 138 25.17 -1.18 -27.01
N SER A 139 25.22 -2.38 -27.58
CA SER A 139 26.26 -2.77 -28.54
C SER A 139 26.06 -4.19 -29.08
N ALA A 140 26.11 -4.25 -30.42
CA ALA A 140 26.49 -5.37 -31.26
C ALA A 140 25.54 -6.57 -31.43
N SER A 141 24.90 -6.63 -32.60
CA SER A 141 25.10 -7.76 -33.52
C SER A 141 24.75 -7.38 -34.97
N LYS A 142 25.72 -7.54 -35.88
CA LYS A 142 25.52 -7.55 -37.34
C LYS A 142 24.61 -8.71 -37.76
N PRO A 143 23.77 -8.58 -38.81
CA PRO A 143 23.06 -9.72 -39.37
C PRO A 143 23.94 -10.41 -40.43
N THR A 144 24.17 -11.72 -40.26
CA THR A 144 24.60 -12.62 -41.33
C THR A 144 23.39 -13.04 -42.14
N THR A 145 23.40 -12.68 -43.42
CA THR A 145 22.45 -13.14 -44.44
C THR A 145 22.78 -14.56 -44.88
N GLY A 146 21.75 -15.39 -44.99
CA GLY A 146 21.77 -16.68 -45.68
C GLY A 146 20.36 -16.97 -46.19
N PRO A 147 20.15 -17.27 -47.49
CA PRO A 147 18.82 -17.24 -48.11
C PRO A 147 18.18 -18.62 -48.14
N VAL A 148 16.90 -18.75 -47.79
CA VAL A 148 16.08 -19.90 -48.21
C VAL A 148 14.64 -19.46 -48.51
N SER A 149 14.40 -19.35 -49.82
CA SER A 149 13.18 -19.58 -50.61
C SER A 149 11.77 -19.32 -50.02
N LEU A 150 11.08 -18.40 -50.70
CA LEU A 150 9.63 -18.31 -50.80
C LEU A 150 8.99 -19.60 -51.33
N SER A 151 7.90 -20.04 -50.70
CA SER A 151 6.54 -20.10 -51.28
C SER A 151 5.66 -21.14 -50.58
N ARG A 152 4.51 -20.72 -50.04
CA ARG A 152 3.17 -20.93 -50.64
C ARG A 152 2.07 -20.43 -49.69
N THR A 153 1.22 -19.58 -50.24
CA THR A 153 -0.04 -19.09 -49.70
C THR A 153 -1.01 -20.24 -49.44
N ARG A 154 -1.64 -20.29 -48.26
CA ARG A 154 -2.96 -20.91 -48.11
C ARG A 154 -3.74 -20.31 -46.94
N ALA A 155 -4.89 -19.75 -47.30
CA ALA A 155 -6.14 -19.58 -46.57
C ALA A 155 -6.10 -19.25 -45.06
N SER A 156 -6.62 -18.07 -44.74
CA SER A 156 -7.08 -17.68 -43.39
C SER A 156 -8.07 -18.70 -42.83
N PRO A 157 -7.89 -19.25 -41.61
CA PRO A 157 -8.96 -19.93 -40.91
C PRO A 157 -9.79 -18.91 -40.11
N SER A 158 -11.11 -19.07 -40.17
CA SER A 158 -12.07 -18.57 -39.18
C SER A 158 -11.60 -18.93 -37.76
N PRO A 159 -12.00 -18.22 -36.69
CA PRO A 159 -11.45 -18.44 -35.36
C PRO A 159 -11.93 -19.79 -34.80
N THR A 160 -11.20 -20.85 -35.10
CA THR A 160 -11.32 -22.14 -34.41
C THR A 160 -10.96 -21.89 -32.94
N VAL A 161 -11.96 -21.98 -32.07
CA VAL A 161 -11.76 -22.04 -30.62
C VAL A 161 -10.75 -23.15 -30.35
N ALA A 162 -9.61 -22.79 -29.74
CA ALA A 162 -8.54 -23.74 -29.49
C ALA A 162 -9.09 -24.97 -28.72
N PRO A 163 -8.69 -26.20 -29.09
CA PRO A 163 -9.22 -27.41 -28.48
C PRO A 163 -9.00 -27.41 -26.96
N ARG A 164 -9.91 -28.07 -26.23
CA ARG A 164 -9.77 -28.25 -24.78
C ARG A 164 -8.47 -29.01 -24.49
N PRO A 165 -7.59 -28.51 -23.62
CA PRO A 165 -6.36 -29.20 -23.26
C PRO A 165 -6.69 -30.45 -22.43
N ASP A 166 -5.77 -31.42 -22.41
CA ASP A 166 -5.87 -32.52 -21.47
C ASP A 166 -5.73 -32.04 -20.01
N LEU A 167 -6.17 -32.86 -19.07
CA LEU A 167 -6.19 -32.53 -17.64
C LEU A 167 -4.78 -32.28 -17.07
N ALA A 168 -3.76 -32.99 -17.57
CA ALA A 168 -2.38 -32.84 -17.08
C ALA A 168 -1.80 -31.49 -17.52
N VAL A 169 -2.05 -31.08 -18.75
CA VAL A 169 -1.71 -29.77 -19.30
C VAL A 169 -2.47 -28.67 -18.57
N ALA A 170 -3.78 -28.83 -18.35
CA ALA A 170 -4.58 -27.86 -17.60
C ALA A 170 -4.03 -27.66 -16.18
N LYS A 171 -3.70 -28.75 -15.48
CA LYS A 171 -3.09 -28.71 -14.13
C LYS A 171 -1.69 -28.09 -14.12
N ALA A 172 -0.86 -28.38 -15.11
CA ALA A 172 0.47 -27.78 -15.23
C ALA A 172 0.36 -26.27 -15.47
N LYS A 173 -0.54 -25.85 -16.36
CA LYS A 173 -0.80 -24.44 -16.66
C LYS A 173 -1.43 -23.68 -15.50
N PHE A 174 -2.28 -24.32 -14.72
CA PHE A 174 -2.78 -23.75 -13.47
C PHE A 174 -1.61 -23.41 -12.51
N ARG A 175 -0.69 -24.36 -12.28
CA ARG A 175 0.47 -24.13 -11.39
C ARG A 175 1.39 -23.03 -11.93
N GLU A 176 1.65 -23.02 -13.23
CA GLU A 176 2.42 -21.97 -13.90
C GLU A 176 1.76 -20.59 -13.70
N GLY A 177 0.45 -20.52 -13.92
CA GLY A 177 -0.36 -19.32 -13.75
C GLY A 177 -0.37 -18.81 -12.32
N GLU A 178 -0.53 -19.71 -11.35
CA GLU A 178 -0.48 -19.38 -9.93
C GLU A 178 0.89 -18.85 -9.52
N MET A 179 1.98 -19.50 -9.92
CA MET A 179 3.34 -19.01 -9.63
C MET A 179 3.59 -17.63 -10.26
N ALA A 180 3.16 -17.42 -11.51
CA ALA A 180 3.28 -16.14 -12.20
C ALA A 180 2.44 -15.05 -11.51
N TYR A 181 1.23 -15.37 -11.04
CA TYR A 181 0.40 -14.46 -10.25
C TYR A 181 1.07 -14.07 -8.94
N GLN A 182 1.60 -15.04 -8.18
CA GLN A 182 2.33 -14.77 -6.93
C GLN A 182 3.57 -13.92 -7.18
N GLN A 183 4.30 -14.19 -8.27
CA GLN A 183 5.41 -13.35 -8.70
C GLN A 183 4.95 -11.92 -9.01
N GLY A 184 3.84 -11.75 -9.74
CA GLY A 184 3.23 -10.45 -10.03
C GLY A 184 2.89 -9.68 -8.76
N ARG A 185 2.23 -10.33 -7.79
CA ARG A 185 1.91 -9.73 -6.47
C ARG A 185 3.16 -9.25 -5.72
N VAL A 186 4.20 -10.06 -5.69
CA VAL A 186 5.48 -9.68 -5.06
C VAL A 186 6.15 -8.51 -5.80
N LEU A 187 6.03 -8.45 -7.12
CA LEU A 187 6.57 -7.35 -7.93
C LEU A 187 5.78 -6.05 -7.72
N VAL A 188 4.45 -6.12 -7.54
CA VAL A 188 3.62 -4.97 -7.15
C VAL A 188 4.06 -4.41 -5.80
N ASP A 189 4.27 -5.27 -4.79
CA ASP A 189 4.76 -4.85 -3.48
C ASP A 189 6.17 -4.20 -3.54
N GLN A 190 6.94 -4.52 -4.57
CA GLN A 190 8.26 -3.94 -4.86
C GLN A 190 8.20 -2.72 -5.78
N CYS A 191 7.00 -2.27 -6.18
CA CYS A 191 6.77 -1.23 -7.17
C CYS A 191 7.55 -1.45 -8.48
N SER A 192 7.69 -2.71 -8.90
CA SER A 192 8.41 -3.08 -10.12
C SER A 192 7.51 -3.00 -11.35
N THR A 193 8.05 -2.46 -12.44
CA THR A 193 7.43 -2.44 -13.77
C THR A 193 7.29 -3.83 -14.39
N ASP A 194 8.00 -4.84 -13.87
CA ASP A 194 7.93 -6.23 -14.36
C ASP A 194 6.65 -6.95 -13.90
N SER A 195 5.83 -6.31 -13.05
CA SER A 195 4.56 -6.86 -12.57
C SER A 195 3.57 -7.11 -13.72
N ASP A 196 3.52 -6.24 -14.73
CA ASP A 196 2.69 -6.41 -15.93
C ASP A 196 3.03 -7.70 -16.69
N GLU A 197 4.33 -7.99 -16.89
CA GLU A 197 4.78 -9.20 -17.58
C GLU A 197 4.40 -10.46 -16.78
N ALA A 198 4.56 -10.41 -15.45
CA ALA A 198 4.19 -11.52 -14.58
C ALA A 198 2.67 -11.79 -14.60
N PHE A 199 1.83 -10.76 -14.55
CA PHE A 199 0.39 -10.92 -14.68
C PHE A 199 -0.03 -11.35 -16.10
N SER A 200 0.64 -10.86 -17.14
CA SER A 200 0.42 -11.31 -18.52
C SER A 200 0.71 -12.81 -18.69
N ARG A 201 1.80 -13.30 -18.10
CA ARG A 201 2.10 -14.75 -18.06
C ARG A 201 1.06 -15.52 -17.26
N ALA A 202 0.63 -14.99 -16.11
CA ALA A 202 -0.42 -15.59 -15.31
C ALA A 202 -1.72 -15.75 -16.10
N ILE A 203 -2.19 -14.68 -16.74
CA ILE A 203 -3.40 -14.66 -17.58
C ILE A 203 -3.29 -15.69 -18.70
N GLY A 204 -2.17 -15.72 -19.43
CA GLY A 204 -1.97 -16.65 -20.54
C GLY A 204 -2.05 -18.13 -20.10
N ALA A 205 -1.43 -18.46 -18.97
CA ALA A 205 -1.47 -19.83 -18.44
C ALA A 205 -2.85 -20.20 -17.85
N LEU A 206 -3.49 -19.28 -17.11
CA LEU A 206 -4.80 -19.51 -16.49
C LEU A 206 -5.93 -19.61 -17.51
N GLU A 207 -5.83 -18.95 -18.67
CA GLU A 207 -6.77 -19.15 -19.78
C GLU A 207 -6.72 -20.57 -20.35
N VAL A 208 -5.54 -21.20 -20.36
CA VAL A 208 -5.42 -22.61 -20.76
C VAL A 208 -6.06 -23.50 -19.69
N ALA A 209 -5.77 -23.24 -18.41
CA ALA A 209 -6.36 -23.99 -17.29
C ALA A 209 -7.89 -23.90 -17.27
N LYS A 210 -8.45 -22.70 -17.53
CA LYS A 210 -9.88 -22.44 -17.64
C LYS A 210 -10.53 -23.26 -18.76
N ARG A 211 -9.90 -23.37 -19.94
CA ARG A 211 -10.41 -24.23 -21.03
C ARG A 211 -10.42 -25.72 -20.68
N GLY A 212 -9.52 -26.16 -19.80
CA GLY A 212 -9.50 -27.51 -19.25
C GLY A 212 -10.39 -27.70 -18.01
N GLU A 213 -11.10 -26.65 -17.58
CA GLU A 213 -11.99 -26.64 -16.40
C GLU A 213 -11.29 -27.13 -15.10
N TYR A 214 -9.97 -26.97 -15.00
CA TYR A 214 -9.21 -27.40 -13.82
C TYR A 214 -9.32 -26.38 -12.69
N ASP A 215 -9.73 -26.83 -11.50
CA ASP A 215 -9.89 -25.99 -10.30
C ASP A 215 -10.61 -24.67 -10.63
N LEU A 216 -11.77 -24.79 -11.29
CA LEU A 216 -12.35 -23.71 -12.08
C LEU A 216 -12.64 -22.46 -11.26
N ALA A 217 -13.15 -22.60 -10.03
CA ALA A 217 -13.38 -21.48 -9.11
C ALA A 217 -12.08 -20.70 -8.88
N ARG A 218 -11.03 -21.38 -8.39
CA ARG A 218 -9.74 -20.75 -8.11
C ARG A 218 -9.05 -20.21 -9.36
N THR A 219 -9.16 -20.91 -10.49
CA THR A 219 -8.64 -20.45 -11.78
C THR A 219 -9.28 -19.13 -12.19
N LEU A 220 -10.61 -19.03 -12.07
CA LEU A 220 -11.36 -17.82 -12.39
C LEU A 220 -11.01 -16.67 -11.43
N TYR A 221 -10.90 -16.95 -10.12
CA TYR A 221 -10.42 -15.99 -9.13
C TYR A 221 -9.04 -15.42 -9.52
N LEU A 222 -8.05 -16.29 -9.75
CA LEU A 222 -6.68 -15.89 -10.08
C LEU A 222 -6.62 -15.13 -11.41
N LEU A 223 -7.43 -15.53 -12.40
CA LEU A 223 -7.49 -14.89 -13.71
C LEU A 223 -8.07 -13.48 -13.61
N GLY A 224 -9.19 -13.32 -12.90
CA GLY A 224 -9.81 -12.02 -12.67
C GLY A 224 -8.92 -11.10 -11.84
N SER A 225 -8.30 -11.61 -10.78
CA SER A 225 -7.36 -10.85 -9.95
C SER A 225 -6.09 -10.47 -10.72
N ALA A 226 -5.56 -11.35 -11.58
CA ALA A 226 -4.41 -11.02 -12.43
C ALA A 226 -4.72 -9.89 -13.42
N ARG A 227 -5.91 -9.87 -14.02
CA ARG A 227 -6.36 -8.78 -14.89
C ARG A 227 -6.49 -7.45 -14.16
N LEU A 228 -7.12 -7.47 -12.99
CA LEU A 228 -7.26 -6.30 -12.12
C LEU A 228 -5.89 -5.67 -11.78
N ASN A 229 -4.90 -6.51 -11.45
CA ASN A 229 -3.59 -6.03 -11.04
C ASN A 229 -2.65 -5.65 -12.21
N ARG A 230 -2.93 -6.12 -13.43
CA ARG A 230 -2.09 -5.85 -14.60
C ARG A 230 -2.27 -4.42 -15.12
N ASP A 231 -3.51 -4.04 -15.39
CA ASP A 231 -3.81 -2.75 -16.02
C ASP A 231 -5.25 -2.32 -15.67
N PRO A 232 -5.46 -1.68 -14.52
CA PRO A 232 -6.78 -1.25 -14.07
C PRO A 232 -7.33 -0.08 -14.89
N ASP A 233 -6.55 0.54 -15.78
CA ASP A 233 -6.99 1.69 -16.58
C ASP A 233 -7.65 1.26 -17.91
N LYS A 234 -7.67 -0.03 -18.23
CA LYS A 234 -8.32 -0.59 -19.43
C LYS A 234 -9.72 -1.15 -19.11
N PRO A 235 -10.81 -0.50 -19.56
CA PRO A 235 -12.19 -0.93 -19.27
C PRO A 235 -12.51 -2.36 -19.72
N ASP A 236 -11.96 -2.79 -20.86
CA ASP A 236 -12.17 -4.15 -21.39
C ASP A 236 -11.60 -5.23 -20.47
N GLU A 237 -10.43 -4.98 -19.88
CA GLU A 237 -9.78 -5.94 -18.97
C GLU A 237 -10.47 -5.96 -17.60
N LEU A 238 -10.97 -4.81 -17.12
CA LEU A 238 -11.83 -4.75 -15.93
C LEU A 238 -13.16 -5.49 -16.14
N THR A 239 -13.76 -5.37 -17.32
CA THR A 239 -15.00 -6.08 -17.67
C THR A 239 -14.77 -7.60 -17.65
N ARG A 240 -13.67 -8.05 -18.25
CA ARG A 240 -13.27 -9.47 -18.20
C ARG A 240 -12.90 -9.93 -16.79
N ALA A 241 -12.30 -9.07 -15.97
CA ALA A 241 -11.99 -9.36 -14.58
C ALA A 241 -13.27 -9.56 -13.77
N ARG A 242 -14.25 -8.66 -13.92
CA ARG A 242 -15.58 -8.77 -13.32
C ARG A 242 -16.24 -10.08 -13.68
N ASP A 243 -16.33 -10.39 -14.97
CA ASP A 243 -17.04 -11.59 -15.45
C ASP A 243 -16.42 -12.89 -14.92
N ASP A 244 -15.09 -12.95 -14.80
CA ASP A 244 -14.41 -14.13 -14.25
C ASP A 244 -14.56 -14.20 -12.73
N LEU A 245 -14.47 -13.08 -12.00
CA LEU A 245 -14.66 -13.07 -10.56
C LEU A 245 -16.12 -13.33 -10.15
N GLU A 246 -17.12 -12.86 -10.90
CA GLU A 246 -18.54 -13.17 -10.67
C GLU A 246 -18.80 -14.67 -10.83
N LYS A 247 -18.20 -15.29 -11.86
CA LYS A 247 -18.28 -16.75 -12.04
C LYS A 247 -17.53 -17.51 -10.95
N SER A 248 -16.37 -17.02 -10.53
CA SER A 248 -15.65 -17.57 -9.38
C SER A 248 -16.53 -17.57 -8.14
N LEU A 249 -17.16 -16.44 -7.83
CA LEU A 249 -18.01 -16.25 -6.67
C LEU A 249 -19.24 -17.17 -6.69
N ALA A 250 -19.80 -17.41 -7.88
CA ALA A 250 -20.92 -18.33 -8.05
C ALA A 250 -20.54 -19.80 -7.82
N LEU A 251 -19.26 -20.17 -8.00
CA LEU A 251 -18.74 -21.51 -7.77
C LEU A 251 -18.24 -21.70 -6.33
N ASP A 252 -17.58 -20.69 -5.78
CA ASP A 252 -17.09 -20.66 -4.41
C ASP A 252 -17.22 -19.25 -3.82
N ASN A 253 -17.92 -19.14 -2.69
CA ASN A 253 -18.18 -17.87 -2.04
C ASN A 253 -17.11 -17.59 -0.99
N ASP A 254 -16.02 -16.93 -1.40
CA ASP A 254 -14.91 -16.57 -0.53
C ASP A 254 -14.73 -15.05 -0.39
N GLU A 255 -14.12 -14.64 0.73
CA GLU A 255 -13.94 -13.23 1.06
C GLU A 255 -13.01 -12.50 0.07
N ARG A 256 -12.04 -13.19 -0.53
CA ARG A 256 -11.05 -12.58 -1.41
C ARG A 256 -11.63 -12.29 -2.79
N THR A 257 -12.47 -13.18 -3.32
CA THR A 257 -13.20 -12.92 -4.55
C THR A 257 -14.13 -11.71 -4.39
N LEU A 258 -14.85 -11.61 -3.27
CA LEU A 258 -15.68 -10.43 -2.95
C LEU A 258 -14.85 -9.14 -2.88
N PHE A 259 -13.69 -9.17 -2.23
CA PHE A 259 -12.79 -8.03 -2.12
C PHE A 259 -12.24 -7.57 -3.48
N ASP A 260 -11.82 -8.51 -4.35
CA ASP A 260 -11.32 -8.17 -5.69
C ASP A 260 -12.46 -7.69 -6.60
N LEU A 261 -13.69 -8.23 -6.49
CA LEU A 261 -14.87 -7.71 -7.18
C LEU A 261 -15.20 -6.27 -6.77
N ALA A 262 -15.14 -5.98 -5.47
CA ALA A 262 -15.36 -4.63 -4.97
C ALA A 262 -14.38 -3.63 -5.64
N GLN A 263 -13.11 -3.99 -5.73
CA GLN A 263 -12.10 -3.17 -6.42
C GLN A 263 -12.43 -2.97 -7.91
N VAL A 264 -12.83 -4.04 -8.61
CA VAL A 264 -13.23 -3.96 -10.03
C VAL A 264 -14.43 -3.02 -10.21
N TYR A 265 -15.49 -3.16 -9.41
CA TYR A 265 -16.63 -2.24 -9.47
C TYR A 265 -16.23 -0.79 -9.16
N GLY A 266 -15.31 -0.58 -8.24
CA GLY A 266 -14.76 0.75 -7.94
C GLY A 266 -14.04 1.38 -9.14
N PHE A 267 -13.22 0.60 -9.87
CA PHE A 267 -12.58 1.06 -11.10
C PHE A 267 -13.57 1.31 -12.25
N LEU A 268 -14.65 0.53 -12.33
CA LEU A 268 -15.74 0.73 -13.29
C LEU A 268 -16.68 1.89 -12.90
N GLY A 269 -16.50 2.50 -11.72
CA GLY A 269 -17.33 3.60 -11.23
C GLY A 269 -18.68 3.18 -10.62
N GLU A 270 -18.91 1.89 -10.44
CA GLU A 270 -20.12 1.32 -9.82
C GLU A 270 -20.03 1.34 -8.29
N LYS A 271 -20.10 2.55 -7.71
CA LYS A 271 -19.83 2.83 -6.29
C LYS A 271 -20.70 2.02 -5.32
N GLU A 272 -21.97 1.83 -5.63
CA GLU A 272 -22.90 1.08 -4.78
C GLU A 272 -22.52 -0.40 -4.70
N LYS A 273 -22.09 -0.99 -5.83
CA LYS A 273 -21.62 -2.37 -5.86
C LYS A 273 -20.26 -2.52 -5.21
N GLU A 274 -19.36 -1.53 -5.35
CA GLU A 274 -18.07 -1.49 -4.66
C GLU A 274 -18.27 -1.65 -3.14
N VAL A 275 -19.13 -0.82 -2.53
CA VAL A 275 -19.36 -0.90 -1.07
C VAL A 275 -20.10 -2.16 -0.66
N ASP A 276 -21.10 -2.62 -1.42
CA ASP A 276 -21.81 -3.88 -1.12
C ASP A 276 -20.86 -5.08 -1.04
N HIS A 277 -19.94 -5.20 -2.00
CA HIS A 277 -19.02 -6.33 -2.04
C HIS A 277 -17.96 -6.26 -0.93
N TYR A 278 -17.49 -5.06 -0.55
CA TYR A 278 -16.64 -4.92 0.64
C TYR A 278 -17.38 -5.32 1.93
N GLU A 279 -18.64 -4.93 2.10
CA GLU A 279 -19.42 -5.31 3.29
C GLU A 279 -19.65 -6.82 3.35
N ARG A 280 -19.94 -7.46 2.22
CA ARG A 280 -20.07 -8.92 2.13
C ARG A 280 -18.75 -9.62 2.45
N ALA A 281 -17.62 -9.11 1.96
CA ALA A 281 -16.31 -9.64 2.33
C ALA A 281 -16.03 -9.50 3.84
N LEU A 282 -16.42 -8.37 4.45
CA LEU A 282 -16.31 -8.14 5.89
C LEU A 282 -17.28 -8.99 6.72
N ALA A 283 -18.43 -9.38 6.18
CA ALA A 283 -19.33 -10.32 6.84
C ALA A 283 -18.69 -11.71 6.98
N LEU A 284 -17.87 -12.14 5.99
CA LEU A 284 -17.09 -13.38 6.05
C LEU A 284 -15.83 -13.23 6.92
N ASN A 285 -15.16 -12.08 6.87
CA ASN A 285 -13.97 -11.79 7.68
C ASN A 285 -14.03 -10.40 8.35
N PRO A 286 -14.66 -10.29 9.53
CA PRO A 286 -14.85 -9.01 10.22
C PRO A 286 -13.58 -8.34 10.73
N LYS A 287 -12.43 -9.04 10.72
CA LYS A 287 -11.14 -8.51 11.20
C LYS A 287 -10.18 -8.16 10.07
N TRP A 288 -10.67 -8.13 8.83
CA TRP A 288 -9.83 -7.83 7.68
C TRP A 288 -9.54 -6.33 7.58
N ALA A 289 -8.45 -5.91 8.21
CA ALA A 289 -8.04 -4.50 8.27
C ALA A 289 -7.93 -3.81 6.89
N GLU A 290 -7.45 -4.53 5.87
CA GLU A 290 -7.33 -3.99 4.52
C GLU A 290 -8.69 -3.79 3.85
N CYS A 291 -9.63 -4.72 4.05
CA CYS A 291 -11.00 -4.58 3.55
C CYS A 291 -11.72 -3.42 4.23
N HIS A 292 -11.57 -3.26 5.55
CA HIS A 292 -12.05 -2.06 6.24
C HIS A 292 -11.42 -0.77 5.68
N PHE A 293 -10.12 -0.77 5.40
CA PHE A 293 -9.46 0.39 4.79
C PHE A 293 -10.05 0.75 3.42
N LYS A 294 -10.22 -0.25 2.55
CA LYS A 294 -10.78 -0.04 1.20
C LYS A 294 -12.26 0.35 1.24
N ALA A 295 -13.07 -0.26 2.11
CA ALA A 295 -14.46 0.13 2.34
C ALA A 295 -14.58 1.60 2.78
N ALA A 296 -13.72 2.03 3.70
CA ALA A 296 -13.69 3.43 4.14
C ALA A 296 -13.38 4.39 2.98
N LEU A 297 -12.44 4.04 2.11
CA LEU A 297 -12.13 4.82 0.91
C LEU A 297 -13.30 4.84 -0.09
N ALA A 298 -14.00 3.72 -0.26
CA ALA A 298 -15.16 3.65 -1.13
C ALA A 298 -16.29 4.55 -0.62
N TYR A 299 -16.63 4.47 0.67
CA TYR A 299 -17.61 5.36 1.30
C TYR A 299 -17.20 6.83 1.24
N ASP A 300 -15.91 7.17 1.39
CA ASP A 300 -15.44 8.55 1.26
C ASP A 300 -15.68 9.15 -0.13
N LYS A 301 -15.70 8.32 -1.18
CA LYS A 301 -16.02 8.71 -2.55
C LYS A 301 -17.53 8.80 -2.82
N MET A 302 -18.36 8.30 -1.91
CA MET A 302 -19.82 8.37 -2.04
C MET A 302 -20.35 9.71 -1.57
N ASP A 303 -21.31 10.26 -2.31
CA ASP A 303 -21.99 11.51 -1.96
C ASP A 303 -23.35 11.25 -1.30
N THR A 304 -23.46 10.12 -0.59
CA THR A 304 -24.71 9.64 -0.01
C THR A 304 -24.80 9.95 1.48
N PRO A 305 -26.01 10.17 2.03
CA PRO A 305 -26.19 10.37 3.46
C PRO A 305 -25.63 9.19 4.28
N GLY A 306 -24.93 9.48 5.38
CA GLY A 306 -24.33 8.47 6.26
C GLY A 306 -23.03 7.83 5.77
N ALA A 307 -22.55 8.19 4.58
CA ALA A 307 -21.25 7.75 4.08
C ALA A 307 -20.12 8.11 5.06
N ALA A 308 -20.19 9.27 5.71
CA ALA A 308 -19.17 9.66 6.70
C ALA A 308 -19.11 8.74 7.92
N ALA A 309 -20.25 8.39 8.52
CA ALA A 309 -20.26 7.46 9.64
C ALA A 309 -19.61 6.14 9.25
N LYS A 310 -19.95 5.62 8.07
CA LYS A 310 -19.38 4.37 7.58
C LYS A 310 -17.88 4.52 7.36
N THR A 311 -17.41 5.56 6.67
CA THR A 311 -15.98 5.85 6.50
C THR A 311 -15.23 5.84 7.84
N PHE A 312 -15.72 6.55 8.85
CA PHE A 312 -15.08 6.58 10.17
C PHE A 312 -15.19 5.25 10.94
N ALA A 313 -16.30 4.52 10.80
CA ALA A 313 -16.49 3.22 11.44
C ALA A 313 -15.50 2.19 10.90
N HIS A 314 -15.38 2.06 9.57
CA HIS A 314 -14.40 1.16 8.97
C HIS A 314 -12.97 1.64 9.24
N ALA A 315 -12.70 2.95 9.24
CA ALA A 315 -11.38 3.45 9.61
C ALA A 315 -10.96 3.06 11.03
N LYS A 316 -11.88 3.19 11.99
CA LYS A 316 -11.65 2.76 13.37
C LYS A 316 -11.40 1.25 13.45
N ALA A 317 -12.20 0.46 12.75
CA ALA A 317 -12.04 -1.01 12.74
C ALA A 317 -10.69 -1.43 12.14
N ALA A 318 -10.28 -0.86 11.01
CA ALA A 318 -8.97 -1.10 10.41
C ALA A 318 -7.80 -0.74 11.34
N ILE A 319 -7.88 0.42 12.03
CA ILE A 319 -6.84 0.87 12.97
C ILE A 319 -6.78 -0.04 14.21
N ALA A 320 -7.93 -0.53 14.68
CA ALA A 320 -7.98 -1.45 15.82
C ALA A 320 -7.26 -2.77 15.53
N GLU A 321 -7.46 -3.31 14.32
CA GLU A 321 -6.81 -4.56 13.89
C GLU A 321 -5.33 -4.35 13.51
N LYS A 322 -5.02 -3.24 12.83
CA LYS A 322 -3.65 -2.90 12.40
C LYS A 322 -3.37 -1.42 12.64
N PRO A 323 -2.72 -1.04 13.76
CA PRO A 323 -2.46 0.36 14.12
C PRO A 323 -1.65 1.15 13.08
N GLU A 324 -0.89 0.48 12.21
CA GLU A 324 -0.16 1.07 11.08
C GLU A 324 -1.06 1.80 10.07
N TYR A 325 -2.34 1.40 9.94
CA TYR A 325 -3.31 2.10 9.09
C TYR A 325 -3.64 3.50 9.57
N LYS A 326 -3.35 3.84 10.83
CA LYS A 326 -3.55 5.18 11.38
C LYS A 326 -2.86 6.26 10.54
N LYS A 327 -1.60 6.03 10.15
CA LYS A 327 -0.86 6.98 9.30
C LYS A 327 -1.47 7.08 7.89
N ARG A 328 -1.92 5.95 7.32
CA ARG A 328 -2.57 5.92 6.01
C ARG A 328 -3.88 6.71 6.01
N PHE A 329 -4.71 6.54 7.03
CA PHE A 329 -5.95 7.31 7.18
C PHE A 329 -5.72 8.80 7.44
N GLN A 330 -4.68 9.17 8.18
CA GLN A 330 -4.31 10.57 8.35
C GLN A 330 -4.00 11.25 7.01
N GLU A 331 -3.34 10.55 6.08
CA GLU A 331 -3.06 11.09 4.74
C GLU A 331 -4.32 11.16 3.87
N VAL A 332 -5.13 10.10 3.88
CA VAL A 332 -6.40 10.05 3.14
C VAL A 332 -7.34 11.17 3.57
N LEU A 333 -7.49 11.40 4.88
CA LEU A 333 -8.43 12.40 5.38
C LEU A 333 -8.03 13.84 5.04
N LYS A 334 -6.76 14.13 4.73
CA LYS A 334 -6.38 15.45 4.21
C LYS A 334 -7.10 15.79 2.91
N ASN A 335 -7.34 14.76 2.10
CA ASN A 335 -7.97 14.87 0.79
C ASN A 335 -9.40 14.29 0.78
N SER A 336 -9.94 13.94 1.95
CA SER A 336 -11.27 13.34 2.07
C SER A 336 -12.33 14.37 1.77
N ARG A 337 -13.19 14.06 0.80
CA ARG A 337 -14.32 14.92 0.43
C ARG A 337 -15.31 15.02 1.57
N VAL A 338 -15.52 13.93 2.30
CA VAL A 338 -16.42 13.88 3.45
C VAL A 338 -15.88 14.72 4.62
N ALA A 339 -14.58 14.60 4.93
CA ALA A 339 -13.94 15.40 5.96
C ALA A 339 -13.96 16.90 5.61
N GLN A 340 -13.75 17.25 4.33
CA GLN A 340 -13.91 18.61 3.83
C GLN A 340 -15.33 19.14 4.02
N ARG A 341 -16.36 18.37 3.64
CA ARG A 341 -17.76 18.81 3.82
C ARG A 341 -18.13 19.00 5.29
N ILE A 342 -17.68 18.11 6.18
CA ILE A 342 -17.88 18.27 7.62
C ILE A 342 -17.16 19.52 8.13
N ALA A 343 -15.91 19.74 7.73
CA ALA A 343 -15.14 20.91 8.14
C ALA A 343 -15.76 22.21 7.61
N ASP A 344 -16.21 22.24 6.37
CA ASP A 344 -16.86 23.41 5.75
C ASP A 344 -18.18 23.75 6.44
N GLU A 345 -18.99 22.75 6.79
CA GLU A 345 -20.24 22.97 7.56
C GLU A 345 -19.93 23.52 8.95
N VAL A 346 -18.93 22.96 9.65
CA VAL A 346 -18.49 23.48 10.96
C VAL A 346 -17.97 24.92 10.84
N ILE A 347 -17.17 25.21 9.82
CA ILE A 347 -16.65 26.57 9.56
C ILE A 347 -17.79 27.54 9.23
N ALA A 348 -18.81 27.11 8.49
CA ALA A 348 -19.96 27.93 8.14
C ALA A 348 -20.77 28.30 9.40
N ILE A 349 -21.04 27.33 10.28
CA ILE A 349 -21.70 27.56 11.57
C ILE A 349 -20.88 28.56 12.40
N VAL A 350 -19.57 28.34 12.49
CA VAL A 350 -18.64 29.19 13.23
C VAL A 350 -18.58 30.62 12.69
N ARG A 351 -18.47 30.83 11.38
CA ARG A 351 -18.43 32.17 10.79
C ARG A 351 -19.73 32.91 11.00
N ARG A 352 -20.86 32.22 10.83
CA ARG A 352 -22.16 32.84 11.05
C ARG A 352 -22.36 33.23 12.52
N SER A 353 -21.75 32.47 13.43
CA SER A 353 -21.67 32.82 14.86
C SER A 353 -20.72 33.99 15.19
N GLU A 354 -19.81 34.37 14.29
CA GLU A 354 -18.97 35.57 14.41
C GLU A 354 -19.76 36.84 14.08
N ASP A 355 -20.63 36.77 13.07
CA ASP A 355 -21.35 37.92 12.54
C ASP A 355 -22.69 38.15 13.27
N ASP A 356 -23.41 37.09 13.70
CA ASP A 356 -24.72 37.14 14.35
C ASP A 356 -24.97 35.96 15.33
N GLN A 357 -26.05 36.00 16.13
CA GLN A 357 -26.55 34.77 16.79
C GLN A 357 -27.31 33.91 15.77
N LEU A 358 -26.92 32.63 15.64
CA LEU A 358 -27.69 31.66 14.85
C LEU A 358 -29.14 31.56 15.38
N SER A 359 -30.10 31.74 14.48
CA SER A 359 -31.52 31.50 14.76
C SER A 359 -31.80 30.01 14.99
N ASP A 360 -32.90 29.69 15.68
CA ASP A 360 -33.29 28.28 15.91
C ASP A 360 -33.49 27.50 14.61
N LYS A 361 -33.97 28.16 13.55
CA LYS A 361 -34.10 27.57 12.21
C LYS A 361 -32.74 27.25 11.58
N GLU A 362 -31.78 28.16 11.67
CA GLU A 362 -30.43 27.92 11.14
C GLU A 362 -29.70 26.82 11.92
N ILE A 363 -29.96 26.72 13.22
CA ILE A 363 -29.46 25.64 14.07
C ILE A 363 -30.05 24.30 13.63
N GLU A 364 -31.35 24.25 13.33
CA GLU A 364 -32.06 23.07 12.86
C GLU A 364 -31.57 22.63 11.47
N ASP A 365 -31.40 23.59 10.54
CA ASP A 365 -30.90 23.32 9.20
C ASP A 365 -29.44 22.82 9.23
N ALA A 366 -28.60 23.41 10.08
CA ALA A 366 -27.21 22.98 10.30
C ALA A 366 -27.14 21.58 10.92
N ALA A 367 -28.01 21.31 11.91
CA ALA A 367 -28.14 20.01 12.53
C ALA A 367 -28.52 18.95 11.49
N GLN A 368 -29.50 19.24 10.62
CA GLN A 368 -29.92 18.33 9.57
C GLN A 368 -28.82 18.08 8.54
N ARG A 369 -28.06 19.10 8.13
CA ARG A 369 -26.93 18.94 7.19
C ARG A 369 -25.83 18.07 7.78
N LEU A 370 -25.44 18.31 9.04
CA LEU A 370 -24.47 17.46 9.74
C LEU A 370 -25.00 16.04 9.95
N GLN A 371 -26.27 15.88 10.31
CA GLN A 371 -26.92 14.57 10.44
C GLN A 371 -26.93 13.80 9.13
N ASN A 372 -27.15 14.46 8.00
CA ASN A 372 -27.13 13.82 6.69
C ASN A 372 -25.71 13.37 6.32
N LEU A 373 -24.69 14.19 6.57
CA LEU A 373 -23.30 13.81 6.33
C LEU A 373 -22.87 12.63 7.21
N ILE A 374 -23.22 12.69 8.50
CA ILE A 374 -22.76 11.77 9.53
C ILE A 374 -23.66 10.53 9.65
N GLY A 375 -24.89 10.53 9.14
CA GLY A 375 -25.84 9.42 9.25
C GLY A 375 -26.68 9.43 10.54
N PRO A 376 -27.71 8.56 10.64
CA PRO A 376 -28.70 8.61 11.71
C PRO A 376 -28.13 8.32 13.10
N THR A 377 -28.63 9.05 14.10
CA THR A 377 -28.38 8.87 15.53
C THR A 377 -29.45 7.96 16.12
N GLY A 378 -29.24 6.63 16.10
CA GLY A 378 -30.13 5.73 16.84
C GLY A 378 -29.92 4.24 16.63
N GLY A 379 -30.00 3.48 17.73
CA GLY A 379 -30.16 2.02 17.75
C GLY A 379 -29.02 1.26 18.44
N ASP A 380 -27.87 1.17 17.78
CA ASP A 380 -26.84 0.20 18.16
C ASP A 380 -25.47 0.87 18.22
N LYS A 381 -24.93 1.12 19.42
CA LYS A 381 -23.55 1.56 19.77
C LYS A 381 -22.73 2.36 18.72
N GLY A 382 -23.37 3.13 17.86
CA GLY A 382 -22.86 3.47 16.52
C GLY A 382 -23.17 4.90 16.08
N GLY A 383 -24.16 5.54 16.68
CA GLY A 383 -24.42 6.97 16.49
C GLY A 383 -23.26 7.83 16.99
N LEU A 384 -23.06 8.98 16.36
CA LEU A 384 -22.07 9.97 16.76
C LEU A 384 -22.60 10.75 17.98
N SER A 385 -22.33 10.26 19.19
CA SER A 385 -22.67 11.00 20.42
C SER A 385 -21.84 12.27 20.55
N LYS A 386 -22.31 13.22 21.39
CA LYS A 386 -21.54 14.38 21.87
C LYS A 386 -20.13 13.97 22.29
N GLU A 387 -19.95 12.85 23.01
CA GLU A 387 -18.62 12.33 23.37
C GLU A 387 -17.82 11.74 22.19
N ARG A 388 -18.47 11.23 21.15
CA ARG A 388 -17.78 10.54 20.04
C ARG A 388 -17.24 11.54 19.02
N LEU A 389 -18.02 12.59 18.71
CA LEU A 389 -17.57 13.73 17.92
C LEU A 389 -16.64 14.63 18.73
N ASN A 390 -16.91 14.91 20.02
CA ASN A 390 -15.93 15.60 20.86
C ASN A 390 -14.65 14.78 20.94
N ARG A 391 -14.67 13.46 21.11
CA ARG A 391 -13.44 12.66 21.00
C ARG A 391 -12.81 12.76 19.60
N LEU A 392 -13.57 12.90 18.53
CA LEU A 392 -13.02 13.08 17.17
C LEU A 392 -12.43 14.49 16.94
N ILE A 393 -12.96 15.54 17.56
CA ILE A 393 -12.48 16.93 17.41
C ILE A 393 -11.46 17.30 18.50
N SER A 394 -11.49 16.61 19.65
CA SER A 394 -10.65 16.89 20.82
C SER A 394 -9.68 15.78 21.19
N SER A 395 -9.73 14.58 20.58
CA SER A 395 -8.57 13.67 20.68
C SER A 395 -7.42 14.21 19.85
N GLN A 396 -6.19 13.92 20.28
CA GLN A 396 -5.00 14.24 19.50
C GLN A 396 -5.04 13.53 18.14
N GLU A 397 -5.59 12.31 18.09
CA GLU A 397 -5.83 11.50 16.90
C GLU A 397 -6.79 12.15 15.92
N GLY A 398 -7.94 12.60 16.39
CA GLY A 398 -8.98 13.20 15.58
C GLY A 398 -8.65 14.61 15.11
N ARG A 399 -7.90 15.38 15.92
CA ARG A 399 -7.26 16.64 15.49
C ARG A 399 -6.20 16.40 14.40
N LYS A 400 -5.37 15.37 14.54
CA LYS A 400 -4.40 14.97 13.50
C LYS A 400 -5.06 14.37 12.25
N LEU A 401 -6.26 13.81 12.37
CA LEU A 401 -7.09 13.31 11.26
C LEU A 401 -7.75 14.47 10.48
N LEU A 402 -8.08 15.58 11.16
CA LEU A 402 -8.63 16.81 10.57
C LEU A 402 -7.56 17.86 10.20
N ASP A 403 -6.29 17.68 10.63
CA ASP A 403 -5.17 18.61 10.38
C ASP A 403 -4.89 18.88 8.89
N GLY A 404 -5.25 17.96 8.00
CA GLY A 404 -5.13 18.18 6.56
C GLY A 404 -6.17 19.14 5.97
N VAL A 405 -7.26 19.41 6.69
CA VAL A 405 -8.39 20.21 6.23
C VAL A 405 -8.60 21.37 7.22
N LYS A 406 -7.83 22.45 7.02
CA LYS A 406 -8.04 23.76 7.68
C LYS A 406 -8.31 23.69 9.20
N SER A 407 -7.67 22.77 9.93
CA SER A 407 -7.95 22.51 11.36
C SER A 407 -7.68 23.71 12.26
N ASP A 408 -6.69 24.54 11.93
CA ASP A 408 -6.28 25.65 12.80
C ASP A 408 -7.37 26.73 12.93
N LYS A 409 -8.16 26.98 11.87
CA LYS A 409 -9.29 27.91 11.93
C LYS A 409 -10.46 27.36 12.73
N VAL A 410 -10.77 26.06 12.57
CA VAL A 410 -11.81 25.40 13.36
C VAL A 410 -11.41 25.34 14.84
N LYS A 411 -10.14 25.03 15.10
CA LYS A 411 -9.56 24.93 16.44
C LYS A 411 -9.49 26.27 17.16
N SER A 412 -9.08 27.34 16.47
CA SER A 412 -9.06 28.69 17.05
C SER A 412 -10.47 29.20 17.32
N ALA A 413 -11.43 28.90 16.44
CA ALA A 413 -12.79 29.36 16.62
C ALA A 413 -13.56 28.61 17.71
N LEU A 414 -13.33 27.31 17.89
CA LEU A 414 -13.94 26.53 18.98
C LEU A 414 -13.35 26.86 20.38
N GLN A 415 -12.30 27.70 20.46
CA GLN A 415 -11.81 28.25 21.73
C GLN A 415 -12.65 29.44 22.22
N ASP A 416 -13.46 30.05 21.36
CA ASP A 416 -14.39 31.11 21.75
C ASP A 416 -15.62 30.50 22.47
N PRO A 417 -15.91 30.90 23.73
CA PRO A 417 -17.02 30.36 24.51
C PRO A 417 -18.39 30.51 23.83
N LYS A 418 -18.64 31.63 23.12
CA LYS A 418 -19.93 31.88 22.47
C LYS A 418 -20.12 31.00 21.24
N LYS A 419 -19.06 30.80 20.46
CA LYS A 419 -19.08 29.92 19.28
C LYS A 419 -19.26 28.46 19.69
N ARG A 420 -18.63 28.06 20.79
CA ARG A 420 -18.81 26.75 21.40
C ARG A 420 -20.25 26.52 21.85
N GLU A 421 -20.88 27.49 22.51
CA GLU A 421 -22.28 27.41 22.94
C GLU A 421 -23.25 27.24 21.76
N GLN A 422 -23.06 27.99 20.67
CA GLN A 422 -23.91 27.85 19.47
C GLN A 422 -23.73 26.49 18.79
N MET A 423 -22.48 26.01 18.70
CA MET A 423 -22.22 24.66 18.18
C MET A 423 -22.88 23.60 19.08
N GLU A 424 -22.86 23.78 20.40
CA GLU A 424 -23.55 22.91 21.35
C GLU A 424 -25.07 22.88 21.11
N ARG A 425 -25.72 24.01 20.78
CA ARG A 425 -27.15 24.03 20.40
C ARG A 425 -27.45 23.22 19.14
N VAL A 426 -26.61 23.33 18.10
CA VAL A 426 -26.73 22.51 16.88
C VAL A 426 -26.61 21.02 17.22
N TYR A 427 -25.70 20.66 18.12
CA TYR A 427 -25.52 19.27 18.53
C TYR A 427 -26.65 18.71 19.39
N GLU A 428 -27.25 19.51 20.28
CA GLU A 428 -28.41 19.04 21.07
C GLU A 428 -29.62 18.78 20.15
N LYS A 429 -29.77 19.52 19.05
CA LYS A 429 -30.79 19.22 18.02
C LYS A 429 -30.55 17.86 17.35
N ILE A 430 -29.33 17.57 16.88
CA ILE A 430 -28.94 16.25 16.34
C ILE A 430 -29.24 15.11 17.32
N LYS A 431 -28.99 15.32 18.61
CA LYS A 431 -29.26 14.35 19.68
C LYS A 431 -30.76 14.18 19.97
N GLY A 432 -31.54 15.26 19.86
CA GLY A 432 -32.99 15.28 20.10
C GLY A 432 -33.84 14.77 18.93
N SER A 433 -33.30 14.73 17.71
CA SER A 433 -34.00 14.24 16.49
C SER A 433 -34.13 12.71 16.39
N SER A 434 -33.71 11.93 17.40
CA SER A 434 -34.02 10.50 17.44
C SER A 434 -35.54 10.32 17.46
N PRO A 435 -36.13 9.48 16.59
CA PRO A 435 -37.52 9.09 16.75
C PRO A 435 -37.64 8.41 18.10
N SER A 436 -38.49 8.97 18.97
CA SER A 436 -38.98 8.26 20.14
C SER A 436 -39.44 6.87 19.67
N PRO A 437 -38.95 5.78 20.27
CA PRO A 437 -39.48 4.46 19.95
C PRO A 437 -40.94 4.44 20.38
N ARG A 438 -41.84 4.43 19.41
CA ARG A 438 -43.23 4.04 19.57
C ARG A 438 -43.41 2.65 19.01
#